data_AF-G5A874-F1
#
_entry.id   AF-G5A874-F1
#
_cell.length_a   1.000
_cell.length_b   1.000
_cell.length_c   1.000
_cell.angle_alpha   90.00
_cell.angle_beta   90.00
_cell.angle_gamma   90.00
#
_symmetry.space_group_name_H-M   'P 1'
#
loop_
_entity.id
_entity.type
_entity.pdbx_description
1 polymer ?
#
loop_
_entity_poly.entity_id
_entity_poly.type
_entity_poly.pdbx_seq_one_letter_code
_entity_poly.pdbx_strand_id
1 'polypeptide(L)'
;MRTHVQKPFPTTRGKKSSKYAFAPSEEQELVHERITTEKHKGKSANVFCRGLVRSEHVEFKAVPGICTRAYDIRFGSGGLSIRHFARLSRDERVAWLEAGGSNFDNLSATAEFSAASPASRIEDVVDSARVFLTYAREFCCAELVELVETIVKFTEHTLSQVSWTPKEISSLVFWVNDVLEDLRTAAEEGGELRAVQQRCTTDDRLLKDVMFIKVHRQVQDKRFGRIPKEVLRKLPVQNDPASGKSRRLCMRFLTAAGCAVDSDGGCPSEHGHFVPKPLPAIVKKEIDRRFGGLKDEHKEL
;
A
#
# COMPACT_ATOMS: atom_id res chain seq x y z
N MET A 1 -77.54 8.24 13.93
CA MET A 1 -76.50 7.29 13.49
C MET A 1 -75.71 7.90 12.34
N ARG A 2 -74.47 8.36 12.60
CA ARG A 2 -73.50 8.70 11.56
C ARG A 2 -72.26 7.86 11.83
N THR A 3 -72.01 6.90 10.96
CA THR A 3 -70.84 6.01 10.99
C THR A 3 -69.59 6.80 10.60
N HIS A 4 -68.66 6.97 11.55
CA HIS A 4 -67.34 7.51 11.28
C HIS A 4 -66.48 6.42 10.64
N VAL A 5 -66.15 6.58 9.35
CA VAL A 5 -65.16 5.74 8.68
C VAL A 5 -63.77 6.17 9.14
N GLN A 6 -63.08 5.28 9.83
CA GLN A 6 -61.70 5.46 10.29
C GLN A 6 -60.78 5.29 9.07
N LYS A 7 -60.06 6.35 8.69
CA LYS A 7 -59.00 6.26 7.65
C LYS A 7 -57.81 5.46 8.22
N PRO A 8 -57.19 4.56 7.43
CA PRO A 8 -56.01 3.83 7.90
C PRO A 8 -54.85 4.79 8.16
N PHE A 9 -54.12 4.56 9.26
CA PHE A 9 -52.86 5.24 9.54
C PHE A 9 -51.85 4.97 8.41
N PRO A 10 -51.05 5.97 7.98
CA PRO A 10 -49.98 5.72 7.04
C PRO A 10 -48.95 4.82 7.71
N THR A 11 -48.74 3.64 7.14
CA THR A 11 -47.58 2.78 7.36
C THR A 11 -46.29 3.60 7.34
N THR A 12 -45.47 3.41 8.36
CA THR A 12 -44.13 3.98 8.55
C THR A 12 -43.35 4.01 7.23
N ARG A 13 -43.17 5.21 6.67
CA ARG A 13 -42.16 5.46 5.63
C ARG A 13 -40.81 5.01 6.21
N GLY A 14 -40.21 3.98 5.62
CA GLY A 14 -38.82 3.63 5.90
C GLY A 14 -37.98 4.91 5.83
N LYS A 15 -37.18 5.18 6.87
CA LYS A 15 -36.28 6.33 6.91
C LYS A 15 -35.34 6.20 5.71
N LYS A 16 -35.58 6.99 4.66
CA LYS A 16 -34.63 7.12 3.55
C LYS A 16 -33.33 7.63 4.15
N SER A 17 -32.25 6.83 4.09
CA SER A 17 -30.94 7.29 4.49
C SER A 17 -30.54 8.48 3.61
N SER A 18 -29.84 9.44 4.19
CA SER A 18 -29.32 10.58 3.44
C SER A 18 -28.37 10.08 2.35
N LYS A 19 -28.38 10.70 1.16
CA LYS A 19 -27.39 10.40 0.11
C LYS A 19 -25.94 10.67 0.54
N TYR A 20 -25.76 11.43 1.62
CA TYR A 20 -24.46 11.75 2.23
C TYR A 20 -24.10 10.82 3.39
N ALA A 21 -25.00 9.91 3.77
CA ALA A 21 -24.73 8.93 4.81
C ALA A 21 -23.87 7.79 4.26
N PHE A 22 -23.03 7.23 5.12
CA PHE A 22 -22.41 5.95 4.85
C PHE A 22 -23.48 4.86 4.95
N ALA A 23 -23.64 4.10 3.88
CA ALA A 23 -24.51 2.94 3.79
C ALA A 23 -23.63 1.72 3.46
N PRO A 24 -23.11 1.01 4.48
CA PRO A 24 -22.31 -0.18 4.23
C PRO A 24 -23.14 -1.28 3.54
N SER A 25 -22.49 -2.16 2.78
CA SER A 25 -23.11 -3.37 2.27
C SER A 25 -23.29 -4.41 3.38
N GLU A 26 -24.11 -5.44 3.14
CA GLU A 26 -24.29 -6.56 4.08
C GLU A 26 -22.95 -7.24 4.43
N GLU A 27 -22.07 -7.39 3.44
CA GLU A 27 -20.70 -7.90 3.63
C GLU A 27 -19.86 -7.01 4.56
N GLN A 28 -19.93 -5.69 4.37
CA GLN A 28 -19.21 -4.73 5.21
C GLN A 28 -19.73 -4.73 6.64
N GLU A 29 -21.05 -4.85 6.84
CA GLU A 29 -21.67 -4.98 8.15
C GLU A 29 -21.26 -6.30 8.83
N LEU A 30 -21.25 -7.41 8.08
CA LEU A 30 -20.83 -8.72 8.58
C LEU A 30 -19.36 -8.70 9.05
N VAL A 31 -18.47 -8.17 8.22
CA VAL A 31 -17.05 -8.01 8.57
C VAL A 31 -16.91 -7.12 9.80
N HIS A 32 -17.58 -5.95 9.81
CA HIS A 32 -17.53 -5.02 10.94
C HIS A 32 -17.96 -5.68 12.26
N GLU A 33 -19.09 -6.37 12.28
CA GLU A 33 -19.60 -7.05 13.47
C GLU A 33 -18.65 -8.13 13.99
N ARG A 34 -17.82 -8.70 13.11
CA ARG A 34 -16.85 -9.73 13.49
C ARG A 34 -15.54 -9.15 14.03
N ILE A 35 -15.06 -8.06 13.45
CA ILE A 35 -13.74 -7.49 13.78
C ILE A 35 -13.79 -6.37 14.81
N THR A 36 -14.98 -5.94 15.24
CA THR A 36 -15.18 -4.80 16.14
C THR A 36 -15.35 -5.26 17.59
N THR A 37 -14.94 -4.44 18.57
CA THR A 37 -15.21 -4.73 19.99
C THR A 37 -16.70 -4.61 20.34
N GLU A 38 -17.15 -5.34 21.37
CA GLU A 38 -18.53 -5.24 21.89
C GLU A 38 -18.96 -3.81 22.23
N LYS A 39 -18.01 -2.95 22.64
CA LYS A 39 -18.26 -1.53 22.92
C LYS A 39 -18.75 -0.75 21.69
N HIS A 40 -18.43 -1.20 20.49
CA HIS A 40 -18.70 -0.50 19.24
C HIS A 40 -19.65 -1.24 18.29
N LYS A 41 -19.90 -2.54 18.50
CA LYS A 41 -20.90 -3.32 17.75
C LYS A 41 -22.30 -2.75 17.84
N GLY A 42 -23.10 -2.96 16.79
CA GLY A 42 -24.48 -2.49 16.69
C GLY A 42 -24.67 -0.97 16.64
N LYS A 43 -23.59 -0.17 16.74
CA LYS A 43 -23.67 1.28 16.46
C LYS A 43 -23.89 1.47 14.97
N SER A 44 -24.75 2.43 14.60
CA SER A 44 -24.89 2.78 13.18
C SER A 44 -23.53 3.19 12.60
N ALA A 45 -23.24 2.77 11.37
CA ALA A 45 -21.95 3.03 10.71
C ALA A 45 -21.60 4.52 10.66
N ASN A 46 -22.60 5.40 10.50
CA ASN A 46 -22.42 6.85 10.54
C ASN A 46 -21.99 7.36 11.91
N VAL A 47 -22.57 6.84 13.00
CA VAL A 47 -22.18 7.19 14.37
C VAL A 47 -20.79 6.68 14.68
N PHE A 48 -20.46 5.45 14.26
CA PHE A 48 -19.11 4.89 14.40
C PHE A 48 -18.07 5.79 13.72
N CYS A 49 -18.23 6.08 12.43
CA CYS A 49 -17.28 6.89 11.65
C CYS A 49 -17.13 8.32 12.21
N ARG A 50 -18.23 8.95 12.66
CA ARG A 50 -18.17 10.28 13.31
C ARG A 50 -17.53 10.24 14.68
N GLY A 51 -17.57 9.11 15.37
CA GLY A 51 -16.87 8.91 16.64
C GLY A 51 -15.35 8.90 16.47
N LEU A 52 -14.85 8.37 15.35
CA LEU A 52 -13.41 8.21 15.10
C LEU A 52 -12.66 9.56 15.14
N VAL A 53 -13.19 10.60 14.50
CA VAL A 53 -12.50 11.91 14.41
C VAL A 53 -12.22 12.56 15.77
N ARG A 54 -12.99 12.20 16.80
CA ARG A 54 -12.88 12.76 18.16
C ARG A 54 -12.13 11.85 19.14
N SER A 55 -11.78 10.63 18.72
CA SER A 55 -11.11 9.67 19.60
C SER A 55 -9.63 10.01 19.76
N GLU A 56 -9.12 9.92 20.98
CA GLU A 56 -7.69 10.01 21.27
C GLU A 56 -6.91 8.82 20.71
N HIS A 57 -7.58 7.69 20.46
CA HIS A 57 -6.99 6.48 19.87
C HIS A 57 -6.87 6.55 18.34
N VAL A 58 -7.34 7.64 17.74
CA VAL A 58 -7.21 7.92 16.31
C VAL A 58 -6.08 8.93 16.13
N GLU A 59 -4.84 8.43 16.10
CA GLU A 59 -3.63 9.25 16.02
C GLU A 59 -3.20 9.57 14.58
N PHE A 60 -4.02 9.24 13.58
CA PHE A 60 -3.77 9.51 12.16
C PHE A 60 -4.74 10.57 11.62
N LYS A 61 -4.53 11.00 10.36
CA LYS A 61 -5.41 11.98 9.70
C LYS A 61 -6.76 11.34 9.34
N ALA A 62 -7.72 11.44 10.25
CA ALA A 62 -9.06 10.88 10.11
C ALA A 62 -9.93 11.71 9.16
N VAL A 63 -9.84 11.44 7.85
CA VAL A 63 -10.78 11.98 6.85
C VAL A 63 -11.92 10.98 6.61
N PRO A 64 -13.12 11.45 6.23
CA PRO A 64 -14.30 10.62 5.98
C PRO A 64 -14.06 9.30 5.24
N GLY A 65 -13.37 9.34 4.10
CA GLY A 65 -13.12 8.16 3.27
C GLY A 65 -12.14 7.15 3.89
N ILE A 66 -11.26 7.58 4.80
CA ILE A 66 -10.41 6.67 5.57
C ILE A 66 -11.28 6.01 6.67
N CYS A 67 -12.09 6.79 7.38
CA CYS A 67 -12.97 6.29 8.44
C CYS A 67 -13.98 5.25 7.92
N THR A 68 -14.60 5.47 6.76
CA THR A 68 -15.57 4.52 6.17
C THR A 68 -14.90 3.24 5.64
N ARG A 69 -13.60 3.26 5.37
CA ARG A 69 -12.83 2.04 5.03
C ARG A 69 -12.26 1.35 6.25
N ALA A 70 -11.99 2.09 7.33
CA ALA A 70 -11.55 1.53 8.60
C ALA A 70 -12.69 0.75 9.28
N TYR A 71 -13.95 1.12 9.00
CA TYR A 71 -15.15 0.38 9.45
C TYR A 71 -15.05 -1.13 9.23
N ASP A 72 -14.58 -1.55 8.06
CA ASP A 72 -14.42 -2.96 7.68
C ASP A 72 -12.99 -3.29 7.22
N ILE A 73 -11.99 -2.54 7.71
CA ILE A 73 -10.54 -2.72 7.47
C ILE A 73 -10.14 -3.00 6.01
N ARG A 74 -10.64 -2.19 5.06
CA ARG A 74 -10.40 -2.36 3.61
C ARG A 74 -8.97 -2.01 3.15
N PHE A 75 -7.97 -2.74 3.62
CA PHE A 75 -6.57 -2.64 3.17
C PHE A 75 -6.38 -3.17 1.74
N GLY A 76 -5.25 -2.83 1.13
CA GLY A 76 -4.85 -3.35 -0.18
C GLY A 76 -5.81 -2.90 -1.28
N SER A 77 -6.46 -3.85 -1.93
CA SER A 77 -7.40 -3.55 -3.02
C SER A 77 -8.62 -2.72 -2.55
N GLY A 78 -8.95 -2.78 -1.25
CA GLY A 78 -10.00 -1.97 -0.63
C GLY A 78 -9.67 -0.47 -0.46
N GLY A 79 -8.43 -0.08 -0.76
CA GLY A 79 -7.97 1.31 -0.84
C GLY A 79 -7.26 1.83 0.40
N LEU A 80 -7.38 1.18 1.57
CA LEU A 80 -6.51 1.48 2.69
C LEU A 80 -5.11 0.90 2.47
N SER A 81 -4.19 1.51 3.19
CA SER A 81 -2.79 1.16 3.28
C SER A 81 -2.41 1.44 4.71
N ILE A 82 -1.51 0.66 5.28
CA ILE A 82 -1.00 0.89 6.63
C ILE A 82 -0.46 2.32 6.78
N ARG A 83 0.00 2.93 5.68
CA ARG A 83 0.46 4.31 5.63
C ARG A 83 -0.62 5.38 5.77
N HIS A 84 -1.91 5.05 5.64
CA HIS A 84 -2.99 5.95 6.07
C HIS A 84 -3.02 6.12 7.59
N PHE A 85 -2.42 5.18 8.33
CA PHE A 85 -2.22 5.25 9.77
C PHE A 85 -0.86 5.85 10.14
N ALA A 86 -0.25 6.67 9.27
CA ALA A 86 0.89 7.49 9.68
C ALA A 86 0.47 8.45 10.81
N ARG A 87 1.33 8.58 11.83
CA ARG A 87 1.06 9.46 12.97
C ARG A 87 0.88 10.90 12.48
N LEU A 88 -0.25 11.49 12.83
CA LEU A 88 -0.52 12.91 12.69
C LEU A 88 -0.04 13.60 13.96
N SER A 89 1.03 14.38 13.86
CA SER A 89 1.54 15.15 14.99
C SER A 89 0.51 16.17 15.48
N ARG A 90 0.71 16.69 16.71
CA ARG A 90 -0.17 17.71 17.28
C ARG A 90 -0.22 18.95 16.41
N ASP A 91 0.93 19.41 15.91
CA ASP A 91 1.04 20.61 15.09
C ASP A 91 0.33 20.43 13.74
N GLU A 92 0.50 19.27 13.10
CA GLU A 92 -0.23 18.94 11.87
C GLU A 92 -1.74 18.85 12.10
N ARG A 93 -2.17 18.31 13.25
CA ARG A 93 -3.59 18.26 13.62
C ARG A 93 -4.17 19.67 13.81
N VAL A 94 -3.45 20.56 14.50
CA VAL A 94 -3.86 21.95 14.68
C VAL A 94 -3.96 22.65 13.32
N ALA A 95 -2.91 22.58 12.50
CA ALA A 95 -2.88 23.20 11.18
C ALA A 95 -4.01 22.67 10.27
N TRP A 96 -4.30 21.37 10.31
CA TRP A 96 -5.42 20.79 9.55
C TRP A 96 -6.79 21.30 10.02
N LEU A 97 -7.00 21.46 11.33
CA LEU A 97 -8.24 22.03 11.88
C LEU A 97 -8.38 23.51 11.53
N GLU A 98 -7.30 24.29 11.59
CA GLU A 98 -7.26 25.70 11.18
C GLU A 98 -7.55 25.87 9.67
N ALA A 99 -7.13 24.90 8.85
CA ALA A 99 -7.45 24.84 7.42
C ALA A 99 -8.89 24.39 7.11
N GLY A 100 -9.74 24.19 8.13
CA GLY A 100 -11.16 23.83 7.97
C GLY A 100 -11.48 22.36 8.23
N GLY A 101 -10.49 21.52 8.60
CA GLY A 101 -10.69 20.12 8.96
C GLY A 101 -11.25 19.27 7.81
N SER A 102 -12.16 18.34 8.13
CA SER A 102 -12.89 17.54 7.14
C SER A 102 -14.38 17.55 7.42
N ASN A 103 -15.18 17.49 6.34
CA ASN A 103 -16.63 17.48 6.43
C ASN A 103 -17.18 16.07 6.72
N PHE A 104 -17.37 15.76 8.01
CA PHE A 104 -17.98 14.50 8.44
C PHE A 104 -19.50 14.41 8.22
N ASP A 105 -20.14 15.45 7.66
CA ASP A 105 -21.52 15.36 7.19
C ASP A 105 -21.67 14.64 5.85
N ASN A 106 -20.56 14.47 5.11
CA ASN A 106 -20.50 13.62 3.94
C ASN A 106 -19.62 12.38 4.21
N LEU A 107 -20.27 11.24 4.43
CA LEU A 107 -19.66 9.91 4.53
C LEU A 107 -20.03 9.00 3.34
N SER A 108 -20.52 9.57 2.24
CA SER A 108 -20.88 8.81 1.04
C SER A 108 -19.65 8.33 0.26
N ALA A 109 -19.87 7.67 -0.88
CA ALA A 109 -18.79 7.22 -1.77
C ALA A 109 -17.90 8.38 -2.31
N THR A 110 -18.42 9.63 -2.33
CA THR A 110 -17.67 10.82 -2.77
C THR A 110 -16.99 11.56 -1.62
N ALA A 111 -16.99 10.97 -0.42
CA ALA A 111 -16.38 11.58 0.74
C ALA A 111 -14.86 11.76 0.54
N GLU A 112 -14.30 12.77 1.20
CA GLU A 112 -12.88 13.11 1.10
C GLU A 112 -12.01 11.89 1.35
N PHE A 113 -11.11 11.61 0.40
CA PHE A 113 -10.14 10.54 0.49
C PHE A 113 -8.82 11.02 -0.14
N SER A 114 -7.72 10.81 0.58
CA SER A 114 -6.38 11.22 0.16
C SER A 114 -5.47 10.00 0.11
N ALA A 115 -4.63 9.91 -0.93
CA ALA A 115 -3.62 8.87 -1.01
C ALA A 115 -2.69 8.92 0.22
N ALA A 116 -2.32 7.75 0.74
CA ALA A 116 -1.35 7.64 1.81
C ALA A 116 0.03 8.17 1.39
N SER A 117 0.74 8.80 2.31
CA SER A 117 2.13 9.19 2.10
C SER A 117 3.02 7.95 1.97
N PRO A 118 3.84 7.85 0.89
CA PRO A 118 4.74 6.72 0.72
C PRO A 118 5.69 6.56 1.91
N ALA A 119 6.01 5.31 2.26
CA ALA A 119 7.08 5.03 3.20
C ALA A 119 8.44 5.15 2.50
N SER A 120 9.41 5.74 3.19
CA SER A 120 10.77 5.93 2.68
C SER A 120 11.78 5.00 3.36
N ARG A 121 11.47 4.60 4.59
CA ARG A 121 12.29 3.78 5.49
C ARG A 121 11.40 2.84 6.31
N ILE A 122 12.00 1.83 6.95
CA ILE A 122 11.25 0.80 7.67
C ILE A 122 10.54 1.35 8.91
N GLU A 123 11.11 2.36 9.55
CA GLU A 123 10.56 3.04 10.71
C GLU A 123 9.20 3.67 10.39
N ASP A 124 9.02 4.17 9.16
CA ASP A 124 7.73 4.71 8.71
C ASP A 124 6.65 3.60 8.74
N VAL A 125 7.00 2.37 8.34
CA VAL A 125 6.07 1.22 8.35
C VAL A 125 5.77 0.79 9.78
N VAL A 126 6.79 0.68 10.64
CA VAL A 126 6.66 0.32 12.05
C VAL A 126 5.79 1.32 12.81
N ASP A 127 6.06 2.62 12.64
CA ASP A 127 5.30 3.67 13.31
C ASP A 127 3.84 3.70 12.86
N SER A 128 3.57 3.48 11.57
CA SER A 128 2.21 3.32 11.07
C SER A 128 1.50 2.09 11.65
N ALA A 129 2.20 0.96 11.76
CA ALA A 129 1.64 -0.24 12.38
C ALA A 129 1.34 -0.04 13.87
N ARG A 130 2.16 0.73 14.59
CA ARG A 130 1.90 1.12 15.99
C ARG A 130 0.70 2.04 16.15
N VAL A 131 0.53 3.02 15.27
CA VAL A 131 -0.66 3.88 15.28
C VAL A 131 -1.92 3.06 14.95
N PHE A 132 -1.82 2.12 13.99
CA PHE A 132 -2.92 1.19 13.74
C PHE A 132 -3.20 0.27 14.92
N LEU A 133 -2.17 -0.14 15.68
CA LEU A 133 -2.35 -0.90 16.92
C LEU A 133 -3.10 -0.10 17.99
N THR A 134 -2.79 1.20 18.15
CA THR A 134 -3.54 2.08 19.05
C THR A 134 -5.02 2.12 18.68
N TYR A 135 -5.33 2.24 17.38
CA TYR A 135 -6.69 2.15 16.87
C TYR A 135 -7.32 0.78 17.16
N ALA A 136 -6.64 -0.30 16.80
CA ALA A 136 -7.16 -1.66 16.94
C ALA A 136 -7.49 -1.99 18.40
N ARG A 137 -6.67 -1.57 19.36
CA ARG A 137 -6.91 -1.82 20.79
C ARG A 137 -8.20 -1.21 21.33
N GLU A 138 -8.64 -0.09 20.76
CA GLU A 138 -9.89 0.57 21.17
C GLU A 138 -11.09 0.03 20.39
N PHE A 139 -10.94 -0.16 19.07
CA PHE A 139 -12.07 -0.38 18.18
C PHE A 139 -12.25 -1.84 17.73
N CYS A 140 -11.22 -2.67 17.81
CA CYS A 140 -11.19 -3.98 17.18
C CYS A 140 -11.13 -5.17 18.15
N CYS A 141 -11.55 -6.35 17.66
CA CYS A 141 -11.50 -7.61 18.40
C CYS A 141 -10.07 -8.03 18.78
N ALA A 142 -9.98 -8.95 19.75
CA ALA A 142 -8.71 -9.41 20.29
C ALA A 142 -7.82 -10.05 19.20
N GLU A 143 -8.41 -10.81 18.28
CA GLU A 143 -7.70 -11.48 17.19
C GLU A 143 -7.00 -10.49 16.26
N LEU A 144 -7.66 -9.38 15.90
CA LEU A 144 -7.07 -8.33 15.09
C LEU A 144 -5.99 -7.58 15.89
N VAL A 145 -6.22 -7.30 17.17
CA VAL A 145 -5.19 -6.68 18.04
C VAL A 145 -3.92 -7.54 18.07
N GLU A 146 -4.05 -8.83 18.33
CA GLU A 146 -2.93 -9.77 18.37
C GLU A 146 -2.20 -9.89 17.03
N LEU A 147 -2.93 -9.89 15.91
CA LEU A 147 -2.31 -9.88 14.58
C LEU A 147 -1.46 -8.61 14.39
N VAL A 148 -2.00 -7.43 14.73
CA VAL A 148 -1.28 -6.18 14.58
C VAL A 148 -0.08 -6.11 15.53
N GLU A 149 -0.20 -6.63 16.76
CA GLU A 149 0.95 -6.79 17.66
C GLU A 149 2.04 -7.68 17.06
N THR A 150 1.65 -8.76 16.40
CA THR A 150 2.57 -9.67 15.71
C THR A 150 3.25 -8.98 14.53
N ILE A 151 2.50 -8.21 13.72
CA ILE A 151 3.05 -7.39 12.63
C ILE A 151 4.05 -6.36 13.19
N VAL A 152 3.70 -5.64 14.26
CA VAL A 152 4.60 -4.66 14.90
C VAL A 152 5.88 -5.34 15.38
N LYS A 153 5.76 -6.44 16.14
CA LYS A 153 6.92 -7.18 16.65
C LYS A 153 7.81 -7.68 15.51
N PHE A 154 7.21 -8.25 14.47
CA PHE A 154 7.94 -8.82 13.34
C PHE A 154 8.63 -7.74 12.51
N THR A 155 7.93 -6.66 12.16
CA THR A 155 8.52 -5.53 11.43
C THR A 155 9.64 -4.88 12.23
N GLU A 156 9.42 -4.60 13.52
CA GLU A 156 10.38 -3.93 14.38
C GLU A 156 11.61 -4.80 14.68
N HIS A 157 11.42 -6.04 15.14
CA HIS A 157 12.53 -6.84 15.67
C HIS A 157 13.20 -7.73 14.62
N THR A 158 12.47 -8.11 13.56
CA THR A 158 13.01 -9.00 12.50
C THR A 158 13.35 -8.21 11.26
N LEU A 159 12.38 -7.52 10.66
CA LEU A 159 12.61 -6.84 9.38
C LEU A 159 13.54 -5.62 9.52
N SER A 160 13.56 -4.93 10.66
CA SER A 160 14.51 -3.81 10.88
C SER A 160 15.97 -4.24 11.00
N GLN A 161 16.27 -5.54 11.10
CA GLN A 161 17.65 -6.05 11.16
C GLN A 161 18.36 -6.05 9.80
N VAL A 162 17.64 -5.79 8.71
CA VAL A 162 18.22 -5.69 7.37
C VAL A 162 18.02 -4.30 6.79
N SER A 163 18.91 -3.90 5.90
CA SER A 163 18.78 -2.62 5.19
C SER A 163 17.70 -2.72 4.12
N TRP A 164 16.93 -1.68 3.89
CA TRP A 164 15.88 -1.65 2.86
C TRP A 164 16.08 -0.47 1.92
N THR A 165 15.90 -0.69 0.62
CA THR A 165 15.80 0.42 -0.35
C THR A 165 14.36 0.95 -0.41
N PRO A 166 14.11 2.20 -0.83
CA PRO A 166 12.74 2.73 -0.91
C PRO A 166 11.78 1.88 -1.75
N LYS A 167 12.28 1.22 -2.81
CA LYS A 167 11.50 0.28 -3.61
C LYS A 167 11.11 -0.97 -2.82
N GLU A 168 12.04 -1.52 -2.04
CA GLU A 168 11.78 -2.69 -1.20
C GLU A 168 10.85 -2.33 -0.01
N ILE A 169 10.95 -1.12 0.53
CA ILE A 169 10.01 -0.60 1.53
C ILE A 169 8.57 -0.58 1.00
N SER A 170 8.37 -0.25 -0.28
CA SER A 170 7.04 -0.31 -0.90
C SER A 170 6.49 -1.75 -0.94
N SER A 171 7.36 -2.75 -1.14
CA SER A 171 6.98 -4.16 -1.05
C SER A 171 6.64 -4.59 0.39
N LEU A 172 7.29 -4.02 1.40
CA LEU A 172 6.92 -4.25 2.80
C LEU A 172 5.56 -3.65 3.15
N VAL A 173 5.28 -2.42 2.71
CA VAL A 173 3.96 -1.80 2.87
C VAL A 173 2.89 -2.67 2.20
N PHE A 174 3.17 -3.17 1.00
CA PHE A 174 2.29 -4.09 0.30
C PHE A 174 2.04 -5.37 1.11
N TRP A 175 3.09 -6.02 1.62
CA TRP A 175 2.94 -7.22 2.45
C TRP A 175 2.08 -6.98 3.70
N VAL A 176 2.28 -5.88 4.43
CA VAL A 176 1.44 -5.57 5.61
C VAL A 176 -0.03 -5.39 5.22
N ASN A 177 -0.29 -4.71 4.09
CA ASN A 177 -1.65 -4.52 3.61
C ASN A 177 -2.30 -5.85 3.22
N ASP A 178 -1.55 -6.72 2.54
CA ASP A 178 -1.99 -8.04 2.09
C ASP A 178 -2.30 -8.98 3.27
N VAL A 179 -1.51 -8.94 4.34
CA VAL A 179 -1.81 -9.68 5.58
C VAL A 179 -3.11 -9.20 6.25
N LEU A 180 -3.36 -7.88 6.25
CA LEU A 180 -4.59 -7.32 6.82
C LEU A 180 -5.81 -7.55 5.91
N GLU A 181 -5.59 -7.61 4.60
CA GLU A 181 -6.61 -8.00 3.60
C GLU A 181 -7.01 -9.47 3.79
N ASP A 182 -6.06 -10.38 3.99
CA ASP A 182 -6.34 -11.79 4.32
C ASP A 182 -7.16 -11.95 5.61
N LEU A 183 -6.89 -11.14 6.65
CA LEU A 183 -7.71 -11.12 7.86
C LEU A 183 -9.15 -10.70 7.53
N ARG A 184 -9.33 -9.68 6.69
CA ARG A 184 -10.66 -9.25 6.25
C ARG A 184 -11.38 -10.36 5.49
N THR A 185 -10.71 -11.04 4.57
CA THR A 185 -11.27 -12.18 3.83
C THR A 185 -11.65 -13.31 4.79
N ALA A 186 -10.77 -13.67 5.73
CA ALA A 186 -11.10 -14.66 6.76
C ALA A 186 -12.31 -14.22 7.60
N ALA A 187 -12.46 -12.92 7.89
CA ALA A 187 -13.60 -12.37 8.60
C ALA A 187 -14.91 -12.53 7.82
N GLU A 188 -14.88 -12.19 6.53
CA GLU A 188 -16.00 -12.29 5.59
C GLU A 188 -16.46 -13.74 5.39
N GLU A 189 -15.53 -14.67 5.23
CA GLU A 189 -15.80 -16.09 4.95
C GLU A 189 -16.19 -16.90 6.21
N GLY A 190 -16.20 -16.29 7.40
CA GLY A 190 -16.42 -17.05 8.64
C GLY A 190 -15.21 -17.87 9.11
N GLY A 191 -14.04 -17.74 8.46
CA GLY A 191 -12.81 -18.50 8.72
C GLY A 191 -12.03 -18.11 9.98
N GLU A 192 -10.98 -18.86 10.34
CA GLU A 192 -10.22 -18.63 11.57
C GLU A 192 -9.27 -17.41 11.47
N LEU A 193 -9.60 -16.31 12.16
CA LEU A 193 -8.81 -15.07 12.12
C LEU A 193 -7.37 -15.24 12.62
N ARG A 194 -7.16 -16.07 13.66
CA ARG A 194 -5.84 -16.28 14.28
C ARG A 194 -4.85 -16.97 13.35
N ALA A 195 -5.32 -17.76 12.39
CA ALA A 195 -4.46 -18.44 11.43
C ALA A 195 -3.63 -17.47 10.59
N VAL A 196 -4.15 -16.25 10.34
CA VAL A 196 -3.44 -15.21 9.56
C VAL A 196 -2.14 -14.77 10.23
N GLN A 197 -2.00 -14.92 11.55
CA GLN A 197 -0.77 -14.61 12.29
C GLN A 197 0.43 -15.44 11.78
N GLN A 198 0.18 -16.63 11.22
CA GLN A 198 1.22 -17.50 10.66
C GLN A 198 1.95 -16.87 9.46
N ARG A 199 1.38 -15.82 8.85
CA ARG A 199 2.03 -15.04 7.79
C ARG A 199 3.15 -14.12 8.28
N CYS A 200 3.23 -13.84 9.58
CA CYS A 200 4.29 -13.00 10.16
C CYS A 200 5.59 -13.79 10.35
N THR A 201 6.17 -14.26 9.25
CA THR A 201 7.40 -15.06 9.22
C THR A 201 8.25 -14.72 8.00
N THR A 202 9.57 -14.91 8.09
CA THR A 202 10.46 -14.77 6.92
C THR A 202 10.19 -15.82 5.85
N ASP A 203 9.42 -16.85 6.17
CA ASP A 203 8.98 -17.88 5.24
C ASP A 203 7.74 -17.51 4.40
N ASP A 204 7.11 -16.36 4.66
CA ASP A 204 5.98 -15.85 3.87
C ASP A 204 6.40 -15.66 2.41
N ARG A 205 5.50 -16.06 1.49
CA ARG A 205 5.77 -16.07 0.05
C ARG A 205 6.21 -14.69 -0.47
N LEU A 206 5.52 -13.61 -0.09
CA LEU A 206 5.83 -12.27 -0.57
C LEU A 206 7.17 -11.79 -0.04
N LEU A 207 7.48 -12.10 1.22
CA LEU A 207 8.77 -11.74 1.81
C LEU A 207 9.91 -12.56 1.22
N LYS A 208 9.72 -13.86 0.95
CA LYS A 208 10.68 -14.71 0.25
C LYS A 208 11.06 -14.14 -1.10
N ASP A 209 10.08 -13.72 -1.89
CA ASP A 209 10.32 -13.14 -3.22
C ASP A 209 11.17 -11.86 -3.12
N VAL A 210 10.85 -10.98 -2.17
CA VAL A 210 11.61 -9.74 -1.93
C VAL A 210 13.03 -10.04 -1.44
N MET A 211 13.19 -10.96 -0.49
CA MET A 211 14.49 -11.35 0.05
C MET A 211 15.35 -12.05 -1.01
N PHE A 212 14.76 -12.86 -1.88
CA PHE A 212 15.45 -13.50 -2.99
C PHE A 212 16.02 -12.46 -3.96
N ILE A 213 15.19 -11.51 -4.40
CA ILE A 213 15.62 -10.40 -5.28
C ILE A 213 16.75 -9.61 -4.60
N LYS A 214 16.62 -9.35 -3.30
CA LYS A 214 17.61 -8.63 -2.51
C LYS A 214 18.95 -9.35 -2.45
N VAL A 215 18.97 -10.64 -2.13
CA VAL A 215 20.19 -11.46 -2.06
C VAL A 215 20.87 -11.51 -3.43
N HIS A 216 20.11 -11.75 -4.50
CA HIS A 216 20.66 -11.76 -5.86
C HIS A 216 21.28 -10.41 -6.24
N ARG A 217 20.62 -9.29 -5.89
CA ARG A 217 21.17 -7.95 -6.10
C ARG A 217 22.47 -7.74 -5.31
N GLN A 218 22.51 -8.13 -4.04
CA GLN A 218 23.71 -7.99 -3.21
C GLN A 218 24.88 -8.81 -3.74
N VAL A 219 24.64 -10.03 -4.24
CA VAL A 219 25.67 -10.85 -4.88
C VAL A 219 26.21 -10.17 -6.14
N GLN A 220 25.33 -9.61 -6.99
CA GLN A 220 25.75 -8.87 -8.17
C GLN A 220 26.54 -7.60 -7.81
N ASP A 221 26.10 -6.85 -6.80
CA ASP A 221 26.78 -5.65 -6.32
C ASP A 221 28.15 -5.98 -5.71
N LYS A 222 28.29 -7.07 -4.94
CA LYS A 222 29.59 -7.54 -4.45
C LYS A 222 30.50 -7.98 -5.59
N ARG A 223 29.96 -8.67 -6.60
CA ARG A 223 30.74 -9.20 -7.72
C ARG A 223 31.27 -8.10 -8.64
N PHE A 224 30.50 -7.04 -8.86
CA PHE A 224 30.83 -6.05 -9.90
C PHE A 224 30.92 -4.60 -9.40
N GLY A 225 30.51 -4.30 -8.17
CA GLY A 225 30.39 -2.94 -7.63
C GLY A 225 29.31 -2.12 -8.33
N ARG A 226 29.15 -0.84 -7.95
CA ARG A 226 28.31 0.11 -8.71
C ARG A 226 28.91 0.39 -10.09
N ILE A 227 28.08 0.68 -11.08
CA ILE A 227 28.57 1.11 -12.40
C ILE A 227 29.31 2.44 -12.24
N PRO A 228 30.56 2.57 -12.73
CA PRO A 228 31.31 3.82 -12.65
C PRO A 228 30.54 4.99 -13.27
N LYS A 229 30.55 6.15 -12.60
CA LYS A 229 29.84 7.36 -13.07
C LYS A 229 30.28 7.78 -14.48
N GLU A 230 31.55 7.53 -14.82
CA GLU A 230 32.10 7.81 -16.15
C GLU A 230 31.43 6.95 -17.24
N VAL A 231 31.20 5.66 -16.97
CA VAL A 231 30.46 4.78 -17.88
C VAL A 231 29.04 5.31 -18.08
N LEU A 232 28.35 5.66 -16.99
CA LEU A 232 26.96 6.17 -17.06
C LEU A 232 26.85 7.48 -17.86
N ARG A 233 27.86 8.35 -17.78
CA ARG A 233 27.93 9.60 -18.56
C ARG A 233 28.21 9.38 -20.04
N LYS A 234 28.85 8.25 -20.39
CA LYS A 234 29.18 7.88 -21.77
C LYS A 234 28.13 6.98 -22.41
N LEU A 235 27.05 6.63 -21.71
CA LEU A 235 25.95 5.88 -22.31
C LEU A 235 25.33 6.68 -23.46
N PRO A 236 25.19 6.09 -24.66
CA PRO A 236 24.45 6.70 -25.75
C PRO A 236 23.04 7.11 -25.32
N VAL A 237 22.53 8.20 -25.87
CA VAL A 237 21.18 8.72 -25.60
C VAL A 237 20.43 8.79 -26.92
N GLN A 238 19.19 8.32 -26.92
CA GLN A 238 18.28 8.49 -28.05
C GLN A 238 17.03 9.23 -27.58
N ASN A 239 16.58 10.19 -28.41
CA ASN A 239 15.31 10.85 -28.24
C ASN A 239 14.23 9.98 -28.88
N ASP A 240 13.25 9.58 -28.09
CA ASP A 240 12.08 8.86 -28.58
C ASP A 240 11.18 9.84 -29.37
N PRO A 241 10.98 9.63 -30.69
CA PRO A 241 10.18 10.53 -31.51
C PRO A 241 8.69 10.57 -31.11
N ALA A 242 8.17 9.50 -30.51
CA ALA A 242 6.75 9.40 -30.14
C ALA A 242 6.49 10.06 -28.78
N SER A 243 7.41 9.92 -27.82
CA SER A 243 7.23 10.46 -26.47
C SER A 243 8.00 11.76 -26.18
N GLY A 244 8.92 12.15 -27.06
CA GLY A 244 9.82 13.30 -26.86
C GLY A 244 10.85 13.11 -25.75
N LYS A 245 10.90 11.94 -25.09
CA LYS A 245 11.77 11.67 -23.95
C LYS A 245 13.16 11.22 -24.42
N SER A 246 14.20 11.81 -23.84
CA SER A 246 15.59 11.33 -23.99
C SER A 246 15.84 10.13 -23.08
N ARG A 247 16.18 8.97 -23.65
CA ARG A 247 16.50 7.76 -22.88
C ARG A 247 17.96 7.35 -23.10
N ARG A 248 18.67 7.06 -22.01
CA ARG A 248 20.02 6.45 -22.04
C ARG A 248 19.91 4.99 -22.43
N LEU A 249 20.89 4.47 -23.18
CA LEU A 249 20.97 3.09 -23.62
C LEU A 249 20.88 2.09 -22.45
N CYS A 250 20.01 1.08 -22.60
CA CYS A 250 19.99 -0.08 -21.72
C CYS A 250 21.16 -1.01 -22.08
N MET A 251 22.18 -1.11 -21.22
CA MET A 251 23.32 -2.01 -21.47
C MET A 251 22.90 -3.48 -21.62
N ARG A 252 21.87 -3.92 -20.89
CA ARG A 252 21.35 -5.30 -20.97
C ARG A 252 20.68 -5.61 -22.31
N PHE A 253 20.10 -4.61 -22.98
CA PHE A 253 19.45 -4.80 -24.29
C PHE A 253 20.44 -5.28 -25.37
N LEU A 254 21.70 -4.87 -25.28
CA LEU A 254 22.75 -5.28 -26.22
C LEU A 254 23.40 -6.63 -25.88
N THR A 255 23.00 -7.27 -24.77
CA THR A 255 23.66 -8.49 -24.28
C THR A 255 22.87 -9.74 -24.63
N ALA A 256 23.55 -10.89 -24.67
CA ALA A 256 22.88 -12.19 -24.83
C ALA A 256 21.89 -12.50 -23.69
N ALA A 257 22.16 -11.99 -22.48
CA ALA A 257 21.27 -12.12 -21.33
C ALA A 257 19.96 -11.31 -21.48
N GLY A 258 19.91 -10.34 -22.39
CA GLY A 258 18.75 -9.51 -22.66
C GLY A 258 18.30 -8.61 -21.50
N CYS A 259 17.37 -7.71 -21.81
CA CYS A 259 16.62 -6.95 -20.81
C CYS A 259 15.26 -7.62 -20.58
N ALA A 260 14.86 -7.80 -19.32
CA ALA A 260 13.50 -8.22 -19.00
C ALA A 260 12.59 -7.02 -19.28
N VAL A 261 11.80 -7.07 -20.35
CA VAL A 261 10.94 -5.97 -20.78
C VAL A 261 9.74 -5.81 -19.83
N ASP A 262 9.21 -4.59 -19.72
CA ASP A 262 7.90 -4.36 -19.09
C ASP A 262 6.75 -4.77 -20.02
N SER A 263 5.50 -4.58 -19.57
CA SER A 263 4.29 -4.91 -20.35
C SER A 263 4.19 -4.19 -21.69
N ASP A 264 4.86 -3.05 -21.84
CA ASP A 264 4.87 -2.22 -23.05
C ASP A 264 6.10 -2.51 -23.93
N GLY A 265 6.90 -3.54 -23.62
CA GLY A 265 8.13 -3.88 -24.32
C GLY A 265 9.33 -2.96 -23.97
N GLY A 266 9.14 -2.05 -23.01
CA GLY A 266 10.12 -1.09 -22.53
C GLY A 266 11.10 -1.66 -21.51
N CYS A 267 12.10 -0.86 -21.14
CA CYS A 267 13.00 -1.21 -20.04
C CYS A 267 12.33 -0.85 -18.69
N PRO A 268 12.25 -1.77 -17.71
CA PRO A 268 11.71 -1.47 -16.38
C PRO A 268 12.49 -0.40 -15.60
N SER A 269 13.65 0.02 -16.10
CA SER A 269 14.48 1.10 -15.54
C SER A 269 14.47 2.37 -16.41
N GLU A 270 13.50 2.49 -17.32
CA GLU A 270 13.30 3.63 -18.23
C GLU A 270 14.49 3.91 -19.17
N HIS A 271 15.39 2.94 -19.35
CA HIS A 271 16.44 3.01 -20.35
C HIS A 271 15.88 2.72 -21.75
N GLY A 272 16.57 3.22 -22.78
CA GLY A 272 16.20 3.01 -24.18
C GLY A 272 16.67 1.65 -24.69
N HIS A 273 15.79 0.95 -25.42
CA HIS A 273 16.09 -0.25 -26.20
C HIS A 273 16.38 0.17 -27.64
N PHE A 274 17.65 0.49 -27.92
CA PHE A 274 18.09 0.89 -29.25
C PHE A 274 19.54 0.48 -29.49
N VAL A 275 19.94 0.43 -30.76
CA VAL A 275 21.30 0.11 -31.17
C VAL A 275 22.02 1.42 -31.50
N PRO A 276 23.08 1.82 -30.75
CA PRO A 276 23.81 3.05 -31.02
C PRO A 276 24.68 2.92 -32.27
N LYS A 277 25.02 4.06 -32.91
CA LYS A 277 25.95 4.07 -34.05
C LYS A 277 27.39 3.72 -33.62
N PRO A 278 28.01 4.46 -32.67
CA PRO A 278 29.18 3.96 -31.94
C PRO A 278 28.81 3.57 -30.50
N LEU A 279 29.33 2.43 -30.02
CA LEU A 279 29.32 2.09 -28.60
C LEU A 279 30.66 2.48 -27.96
N PRO A 280 30.72 3.45 -27.03
CA PRO A 280 31.98 3.84 -26.43
C PRO A 280 32.70 2.67 -25.75
N ALA A 281 34.01 2.54 -25.97
CA ALA A 281 34.79 1.40 -25.48
C ALA A 281 34.68 1.17 -23.96
N ILE A 282 34.55 2.24 -23.17
CA ILE A 282 34.35 2.16 -21.72
C ILE A 282 33.00 1.49 -21.35
N VAL A 283 31.97 1.69 -22.18
CA VAL A 283 30.65 1.07 -22.03
C VAL A 283 30.72 -0.40 -22.48
N LYS A 284 31.37 -0.70 -23.61
CA LYS A 284 31.60 -2.07 -24.10
C LYS A 284 32.34 -2.92 -23.06
N LYS A 285 33.44 -2.40 -22.51
CA LYS A 285 34.21 -3.06 -21.44
C LYS A 285 33.36 -3.33 -20.19
N GLU A 286 32.48 -2.40 -19.81
CA GLU A 286 31.59 -2.61 -18.67
C GLU A 286 30.50 -3.65 -18.97
N ILE A 287 30.01 -3.71 -20.21
CA ILE A 287 29.09 -4.74 -20.69
C ILE A 287 29.75 -6.12 -20.64
N ASP A 288 30.96 -6.26 -21.16
CA ASP A 288 31.72 -7.51 -21.14
C ASP A 288 31.94 -7.97 -19.69
N ARG A 289 32.38 -7.05 -18.83
CA ARG A 289 32.67 -7.33 -17.42
C ARG A 289 31.43 -7.81 -16.66
N ARG A 290 30.26 -7.19 -16.87
CA ARG A 290 29.06 -7.43 -16.04
C ARG A 290 28.08 -8.43 -16.63
N PHE A 291 27.96 -8.47 -17.94
CA PHE A 291 26.87 -9.14 -18.64
C PHE A 291 27.35 -10.21 -19.61
N GLY A 292 28.65 -10.51 -19.65
CA GLY A 292 29.21 -11.57 -20.48
C GLY A 292 29.31 -11.22 -21.96
N GLY A 293 29.20 -9.93 -22.29
CA GLY A 293 29.41 -9.39 -23.64
C GLY A 293 28.14 -9.16 -24.45
N LEU A 294 28.36 -8.66 -25.68
CA LEU A 294 27.32 -8.32 -26.63
C LEU A 294 26.75 -9.59 -27.31
N LYS A 295 25.47 -9.55 -27.69
CA LYS A 295 24.87 -10.59 -28.54
C LYS A 295 25.48 -10.59 -29.94
N ASP A 296 25.39 -11.71 -30.65
CA ASP A 296 26.08 -11.94 -31.93
C ASP A 296 25.81 -10.85 -32.97
N GLU A 297 24.54 -10.44 -33.10
CA GLU A 297 24.10 -9.36 -34.00
C GLU A 297 24.74 -7.99 -33.71
N HIS A 298 25.31 -7.79 -32.52
CA HIS A 298 25.90 -6.54 -32.06
C HIS A 298 27.41 -6.65 -31.76
N LYS A 299 28.06 -7.76 -32.11
CA LYS A 299 29.49 -7.98 -31.80
C LYS A 299 30.42 -6.92 -32.39
N GLU A 300 30.03 -6.35 -33.54
CA GLU A 300 30.80 -5.37 -34.30
C GLU A 300 30.67 -3.92 -33.79
N LEU A 301 29.81 -3.66 -32.79
CA LEU A 301 29.65 -2.33 -32.17
C LEU A 301 30.86 -1.85 -31.36
#